data_AF-L0A0J9-F1
#
_entry.id   AF-L0A0J9-F1
#
_cell.length_a   1.000
_cell.length_b   1.000
_cell.length_c   1.000
_cell.angle_alpha   90.00
_cell.angle_beta   90.00
_cell.angle_gamma   90.00
#
_symmetry.space_group_name_H-M   'P 1'
#
loop_
_entity.id
_entity.type
_entity.pdbx_description
1 polymer ?
#
loop_
_entity_poly.entity_id
_entity_poly.type
_entity_poly.pdbx_seq_one_letter_code
_entity_poly.pdbx_strand_id
1 'polypeptide(L)'
;MRLQRPRLRFAATASEWAYRFGRHIRTDYEPNPLVVLRPFGPVEFVYDLVDTEGPEFPSYVLEPFQSGGLVTTGQWDHLLTNASRRGIAVQIERSDMGSAGWVALLPVPMNAPKVKRGQRELPPVRFALQLNSLHDRTTQFVTLLHELAHIACGHLGAQADDDWNHRSHFGHEVEEFEAESVAYLVCSRLGLRTSSEYYLADYAGRNGEIPKGMSITTVFTAAWLLEEWTRTMSWPKKPQRRAAAERAREEARLARASAGFA
;
A
#
# COMPACT_ATOMS: atom_id res chain seq x y z
N MET A 1 -22.67 -11.60 0.45
CA MET A 1 -21.80 -12.80 0.38
C MET A 1 -21.77 -13.61 1.66
N ARG A 2 -21.18 -13.13 2.77
CA ARG A 2 -21.12 -13.90 4.05
C ARG A 2 -22.49 -14.32 4.60
N LEU A 3 -23.56 -13.56 4.31
CA LEU A 3 -24.95 -13.91 4.61
C LEU A 3 -25.46 -15.13 3.81
N GLN A 4 -24.98 -15.32 2.57
CA GLN A 4 -25.35 -16.44 1.69
C GLN A 4 -24.46 -17.66 1.94
N ARG A 5 -23.15 -17.45 2.18
CA ARG A 5 -22.17 -18.48 2.57
C ARG A 5 -21.13 -17.92 3.56
N PRO A 6 -21.21 -18.26 4.86
CA PRO A 6 -20.32 -17.68 5.89
C PRO A 6 -18.84 -18.01 5.74
N ARG A 7 -18.50 -19.14 5.11
CA ARG A 7 -17.13 -19.61 4.89
C ARG A 7 -16.58 -19.33 3.48
N LEU A 8 -17.27 -18.48 2.71
CA LEU A 8 -16.84 -18.11 1.37
C LEU A 8 -15.47 -17.42 1.44
N ARG A 9 -14.46 -18.03 0.81
CA ARG A 9 -13.09 -17.48 0.72
C ARG A 9 -12.83 -16.77 -0.59
N PHE A 10 -13.31 -17.35 -1.69
CA PHE A 10 -13.18 -16.80 -3.02
C PHE A 10 -14.39 -17.20 -3.86
N ALA A 11 -14.89 -16.27 -4.67
CA ALA A 11 -15.96 -16.54 -5.61
C ALA A 11 -15.70 -15.81 -6.92
N ALA A 12 -15.97 -16.49 -8.04
CA ALA A 12 -15.85 -15.92 -9.37
C ALA A 12 -16.99 -16.42 -10.26
N THR A 13 -17.22 -15.73 -11.37
CA THR A 13 -18.20 -16.18 -12.37
C THR A 13 -17.76 -17.49 -13.03
N ALA A 14 -18.70 -18.25 -13.60
CA ALA A 14 -18.35 -19.49 -14.32
C ALA A 14 -17.34 -19.23 -15.46
N SER A 15 -17.47 -18.10 -16.15
CA SER A 15 -16.55 -17.67 -17.20
C SER A 15 -15.16 -17.36 -16.66
N GLU A 16 -15.05 -16.70 -15.51
CA GLU A 16 -13.75 -16.43 -14.87
C GLU A 16 -13.09 -17.69 -14.33
N TRP A 17 -13.86 -18.63 -13.77
CA TRP A 17 -13.33 -19.94 -13.36
C TRP A 17 -12.67 -20.66 -14.52
N ALA A 18 -13.34 -20.71 -15.67
CA ALA A 18 -12.82 -21.35 -16.87
C ALA A 18 -11.61 -20.59 -17.45
N TYR A 19 -11.73 -19.27 -17.62
CA TYR A 19 -10.72 -18.46 -18.29
C TYR A 19 -9.46 -18.23 -17.45
N ARG A 20 -9.60 -17.92 -16.15
CA ARG A 20 -8.47 -17.53 -15.29
C ARG A 20 -7.83 -18.70 -14.56
N PHE A 21 -8.62 -19.72 -14.22
CA PHE A 21 -8.16 -20.81 -13.34
C PHE A 21 -8.20 -22.17 -14.03
N GLY A 22 -8.72 -22.28 -15.26
CA GLY A 22 -8.88 -23.54 -15.96
C GLY A 22 -9.80 -24.52 -15.22
N ARG A 23 -10.70 -24.00 -14.38
CA ARG A 23 -11.65 -24.77 -13.57
C ARG A 23 -13.06 -24.59 -14.11
N HIS A 24 -13.87 -25.62 -14.01
CA HIS A 24 -15.26 -25.61 -14.46
C HIS A 24 -16.19 -25.83 -13.28
N ILE A 25 -17.43 -25.37 -13.42
CA ILE A 25 -18.45 -25.64 -12.40
C ILE A 25 -18.73 -27.14 -12.41
N ARG A 26 -18.72 -27.73 -11.21
CA ARG A 26 -18.97 -29.15 -11.02
C ARG A 26 -20.36 -29.53 -11.50
N THR A 27 -20.45 -30.65 -12.21
CA THR A 27 -21.72 -31.24 -12.65
C THR A 27 -22.10 -32.48 -11.85
N ASP A 28 -21.21 -32.97 -10.99
CA ASP A 28 -21.39 -34.17 -10.17
C ASP A 28 -22.23 -33.91 -8.90
N TYR A 29 -22.55 -32.65 -8.60
CA TYR A 29 -23.54 -32.26 -7.60
C TYR A 29 -24.22 -30.95 -8.00
N GLU A 30 -25.28 -30.55 -7.29
CA GLU A 30 -25.97 -29.29 -7.52
C GLU A 30 -25.18 -28.11 -6.91
N PRO A 31 -24.49 -27.27 -7.73
CA PRO A 31 -23.73 -26.14 -7.21
C PRO A 31 -24.65 -25.11 -6.57
N ASN A 32 -24.18 -24.41 -5.54
CA ASN A 32 -24.96 -23.35 -4.89
C ASN A 32 -24.46 -21.96 -5.39
N PRO A 33 -25.04 -21.42 -6.46
CA PRO A 33 -24.63 -20.14 -7.00
C PRO A 33 -24.94 -19.01 -6.00
N LEU A 34 -23.97 -18.12 -5.82
CA LEU A 34 -24.09 -16.93 -5.01
C LEU A 34 -24.53 -15.76 -5.89
N VAL A 35 -25.46 -14.98 -5.38
CA VAL A 35 -26.02 -13.83 -6.09
C VAL A 35 -25.25 -12.56 -5.72
N VAL A 36 -24.70 -11.88 -6.72
CA VAL A 36 -24.05 -10.57 -6.60
C VAL A 36 -24.84 -9.52 -7.37
N LEU A 37 -25.09 -8.39 -6.70
CA LEU A 37 -25.67 -7.23 -7.35
C LEU A 37 -24.56 -6.41 -7.99
N ARG A 38 -24.59 -6.26 -9.32
CA ARG A 38 -23.69 -5.36 -10.04
C ARG A 38 -24.30 -3.96 -10.08
N PRO A 39 -23.58 -2.89 -9.67
CA PRO A 39 -24.08 -1.53 -9.79
C PRO A 39 -24.45 -1.23 -11.25
N PHE A 40 -25.70 -0.84 -11.48
CA PHE A 40 -26.28 -0.55 -12.80
C PHE A 40 -26.22 -1.70 -13.83
N GLY A 41 -26.11 -2.94 -13.36
CA GLY A 41 -26.05 -4.14 -14.21
C GLY A 41 -27.09 -5.19 -13.81
N PRO A 42 -27.24 -6.26 -14.62
CA PRO A 42 -28.07 -7.39 -14.25
C PRO A 42 -27.48 -8.10 -13.02
N VAL A 43 -28.35 -8.86 -12.34
CA VAL A 43 -27.92 -9.78 -11.28
C VAL A 43 -26.94 -10.81 -11.86
N GLU A 44 -25.83 -11.03 -11.18
CA GLU A 44 -24.78 -11.95 -11.63
C GLU A 44 -24.60 -13.10 -10.64
N PHE A 45 -24.34 -14.30 -11.17
CA PHE A 45 -24.09 -15.50 -10.37
C PHE A 45 -22.60 -15.80 -10.33
N VAL A 46 -22.10 -16.05 -9.12
CA VAL A 46 -20.72 -16.46 -8.88
C VAL A 46 -20.69 -17.74 -8.05
N TYR A 47 -19.61 -18.49 -8.17
CA TYR A 47 -19.47 -19.82 -7.59
C TYR A 47 -18.25 -19.85 -6.68
N ASP A 48 -18.36 -20.56 -5.56
CA ASP A 48 -17.26 -20.79 -4.64
C ASP A 48 -16.28 -21.81 -5.26
N LEU A 49 -15.05 -21.84 -4.78
CA LEU A 49 -14.05 -22.83 -5.16
C LEU A 49 -14.58 -24.26 -5.02
N VAL A 50 -15.31 -24.55 -3.93
CA VAL A 50 -15.84 -25.90 -3.67
C VAL A 50 -16.80 -26.38 -4.76
N ASP A 51 -17.46 -25.44 -5.45
CA ASP A 51 -18.40 -25.68 -6.55
C ASP A 51 -17.71 -25.83 -7.91
N THR A 52 -16.39 -25.92 -7.92
CA THR A 52 -15.60 -26.08 -9.15
C THR A 52 -14.70 -27.30 -9.11
N GLU A 53 -14.38 -27.84 -10.27
CA GLU A 53 -13.41 -28.91 -10.50
C GLU A 53 -12.37 -28.47 -11.54
N GLY A 54 -11.18 -29.08 -11.48
CA GLY A 54 -10.06 -28.74 -12.36
C GLY A 54 -8.71 -28.71 -11.62
N PRO A 55 -7.69 -28.06 -12.19
CA PRO A 55 -6.33 -27.99 -11.65
C PRO A 55 -6.29 -27.44 -10.22
N GLU A 56 -5.32 -27.88 -9.41
CA GLU A 56 -5.18 -27.45 -8.01
C GLU A 56 -5.32 -25.93 -7.89
N PHE A 57 -6.25 -25.49 -7.05
CA PHE A 57 -6.55 -24.07 -6.96
C PHE A 57 -5.44 -23.35 -6.20
N PRO A 58 -4.92 -22.24 -6.73
CA PRO A 58 -3.72 -21.69 -6.16
C PRO A 58 -3.95 -21.12 -4.76
N SER A 59 -3.12 -21.55 -3.79
CA SER A 59 -3.25 -21.15 -2.38
C SER A 59 -3.15 -19.64 -2.18
N TYR A 60 -2.41 -18.93 -3.02
CA TYR A 60 -2.28 -17.47 -2.98
C TYR A 60 -3.59 -16.72 -3.28
N VAL A 61 -4.58 -17.34 -3.94
CA VAL A 61 -5.90 -16.73 -4.14
C VAL A 61 -6.80 -16.91 -2.91
N LEU A 62 -6.58 -17.99 -2.17
CA LEU A 62 -7.28 -18.27 -0.91
C LEU A 62 -6.67 -17.50 0.27
N GLU A 63 -5.36 -17.22 0.19
CA GLU A 63 -4.57 -16.57 1.22
C GLU A 63 -3.77 -15.41 0.59
N PRO A 64 -4.47 -14.33 0.15
CA PRO A 64 -3.89 -13.24 -0.63
C PRO A 64 -2.83 -12.41 0.12
N PHE A 65 -2.51 -12.78 1.36
CA PHE A 65 -1.52 -12.10 2.19
C PHE A 65 -0.36 -13.00 2.63
N GLN A 66 -0.36 -14.30 2.30
CA GLN A 66 0.74 -15.18 2.69
C GLN A 66 2.02 -14.76 1.95
N SER A 67 3.09 -14.55 2.71
CA SER A 67 4.38 -14.13 2.20
C SER A 67 5.48 -15.07 2.68
N GLY A 68 6.48 -15.30 1.82
CA GLY A 68 7.60 -16.22 2.09
C GLY A 68 8.92 -15.48 2.27
N GLY A 69 9.82 -16.04 3.07
CA GLY A 69 11.11 -15.42 3.40
C GLY A 69 11.16 -14.93 4.85
N LEU A 70 12.37 -14.57 5.30
CA LEU A 70 12.63 -14.16 6.68
C LEU A 70 12.92 -12.67 6.74
N VAL A 71 12.05 -11.93 7.44
CA VAL A 71 12.30 -10.54 7.80
C VAL A 71 13.17 -10.51 9.04
N THR A 72 14.32 -9.84 8.96
CA THR A 72 15.18 -9.66 10.13
C THR A 72 14.56 -8.66 11.11
N THR A 73 14.82 -8.82 12.41
CA THR A 73 14.40 -7.86 13.43
C THR A 73 14.90 -6.44 13.13
N GLY A 74 16.11 -6.31 12.58
CA GLY A 74 16.67 -5.02 12.17
C GLY A 74 15.84 -4.32 11.09
N GLN A 75 15.43 -5.02 10.04
CA GLN A 75 14.58 -4.44 8.98
C GLN A 75 13.24 -3.96 9.54
N TRP A 76 12.63 -4.77 10.39
CA TRP A 76 11.38 -4.44 11.06
C TRP A 76 11.52 -3.17 11.92
N ASP A 77 12.52 -3.14 12.80
CA ASP A 77 12.74 -2.04 13.73
C ASP A 77 13.13 -0.75 12.99
N HIS A 78 13.93 -0.85 11.93
CA HIS A 78 14.25 0.29 11.07
C HIS A 78 13.00 0.87 10.43
N LEU A 79 12.14 0.03 9.84
CA LEU A 79 10.95 0.49 9.15
C LEU A 79 9.96 1.18 10.11
N LEU A 80 9.69 0.57 11.28
CA LEU A 80 8.85 1.19 12.31
C LEU A 80 9.42 2.50 12.87
N THR A 81 10.74 2.54 13.11
CA THR A 81 11.41 3.74 13.62
C THR A 81 11.36 4.86 12.59
N ASN A 82 11.62 4.54 11.32
CA ASN A 82 11.58 5.51 10.24
C ASN A 82 10.16 6.04 9.98
N ALA A 83 9.14 5.19 10.09
CA ALA A 83 7.75 5.61 10.05
C ALA A 83 7.42 6.58 11.20
N SER A 84 7.80 6.23 12.43
CA SER A 84 7.60 7.08 13.62
C SER A 84 8.26 8.46 13.48
N ARG A 85 9.48 8.51 12.92
CA ARG A 85 10.22 9.77 12.67
C ARG A 85 9.59 10.69 11.62
N ARG A 86 8.56 10.22 10.91
CA ARG A 86 7.76 10.96 9.91
C ARG A 86 6.33 11.23 10.37
N GLY A 87 6.03 10.93 11.63
CA GLY A 87 4.70 11.17 12.21
C GLY A 87 3.69 10.09 11.82
N ILE A 88 4.16 8.87 11.58
CA ILE A 88 3.30 7.71 11.27
C ILE A 88 3.24 6.82 12.51
N ALA A 89 2.05 6.66 13.07
CA ALA A 89 1.82 5.75 14.19
C ALA A 89 1.37 4.38 13.65
N VAL A 90 2.20 3.37 13.87
CA VAL A 90 1.91 1.98 13.51
C VAL A 90 1.38 1.22 14.73
N GLN A 91 0.20 0.62 14.60
CA GLN A 91 -0.43 -0.20 15.62
C GLN A 91 -0.67 -1.62 15.10
N ILE A 92 -0.44 -2.62 15.94
CA ILE A 92 -0.68 -4.02 15.59
C ILE A 92 -1.79 -4.54 16.50
N GLU A 93 -2.97 -4.74 15.94
CA GLU A 93 -4.18 -5.07 16.70
C GLU A 93 -4.92 -6.23 16.04
N ARG A 94 -5.75 -6.92 16.80
CA ARG A 94 -6.54 -8.04 16.26
C ARG A 94 -7.66 -7.48 15.40
N SER A 95 -7.65 -7.81 14.11
CA SER A 95 -8.73 -7.49 13.18
C SER A 95 -9.38 -8.78 12.69
N ASP A 96 -10.68 -8.89 12.90
CA ASP A 96 -11.54 -10.03 12.56
C ASP A 96 -12.19 -9.89 11.17
N MET A 97 -12.04 -8.73 10.51
CA MET A 97 -12.73 -8.42 9.26
C MET A 97 -12.07 -8.98 7.99
N GLY A 98 -10.93 -9.65 8.07
CA GLY A 98 -10.19 -10.12 6.89
C GLY A 98 -9.44 -9.01 6.14
N SER A 99 -9.29 -7.84 6.76
CA SER A 99 -8.35 -6.79 6.34
C SER A 99 -6.95 -7.13 6.89
N ALA A 100 -5.93 -6.99 6.05
CA ALA A 100 -4.54 -7.17 6.44
C ALA A 100 -3.98 -5.94 7.18
N GLY A 101 -4.41 -4.75 6.77
CA GLY A 101 -4.05 -3.46 7.35
C GLY A 101 -4.83 -2.31 6.71
N TRP A 102 -4.55 -1.09 7.16
CA TRP A 102 -4.98 0.15 6.53
C TRP A 102 -4.09 1.31 6.98
N VAL A 103 -4.08 2.39 6.19
CA VAL A 103 -3.47 3.67 6.52
C VAL A 103 -4.42 4.83 6.25
N ALA A 104 -4.39 5.86 7.10
CA ALA A 104 -5.15 7.09 6.89
C ALA A 104 -4.44 8.33 7.44
N LEU A 105 -4.71 9.47 6.82
CA LEU A 105 -4.39 10.78 7.37
C LEU A 105 -5.36 11.11 8.51
N LEU A 106 -4.84 11.53 9.65
CA LEU A 106 -5.63 11.97 10.79
C LEU A 106 -6.24 13.36 10.53
N PRO A 107 -7.52 13.58 10.88
CA PRO A 107 -8.16 14.89 10.77
C PRO A 107 -7.44 15.97 11.58
N VAL A 108 -6.86 15.59 12.72
CA VAL A 108 -6.09 16.46 13.61
C VAL A 108 -4.81 15.75 14.01
N PRO A 109 -3.62 16.35 13.80
CA PRO A 109 -2.36 15.77 14.24
C PRO A 109 -2.33 15.58 15.76
N MET A 110 -1.88 14.41 16.21
CA MET A 110 -1.70 14.14 17.65
C MET A 110 -0.28 14.48 18.09
N ASN A 111 -0.13 14.93 19.33
CA ASN A 111 1.20 15.17 19.89
C ASN A 111 1.98 13.85 19.98
N ALA A 112 3.23 13.89 19.54
CA ALA A 112 4.12 12.77 19.75
C ALA A 112 4.49 12.61 21.25
N PRO A 113 4.86 11.40 21.69
CA PRO A 113 5.35 11.19 23.05
C PRO A 113 6.56 12.07 23.36
N LYS A 114 6.60 12.63 24.58
CA LYS A 114 7.75 13.41 25.04
C LYS A 114 8.97 12.50 25.19
N VAL A 115 10.08 12.87 24.56
CA VAL A 115 11.36 12.15 24.66
C VAL A 115 12.23 12.70 25.77
N LYS A 116 13.23 11.91 26.22
CA LYS A 116 14.18 12.35 27.25
C LYS A 116 15.09 13.47 26.71
N ARG A 117 15.59 14.31 27.62
CA ARG A 117 16.51 15.41 27.30
C ARG A 117 17.74 14.87 26.55
N GLY A 118 18.03 15.43 25.37
CA GLY A 118 19.13 15.01 24.49
C GLY A 118 18.73 14.09 23.33
N GLN A 119 17.48 13.61 23.30
CA GLN A 119 16.93 12.90 22.15
C GLN A 119 16.21 13.88 21.22
N ARG A 120 16.24 13.59 19.91
CA ARG A 120 15.50 14.38 18.93
C ARG A 120 14.00 14.10 19.09
N GLU A 121 13.22 15.15 19.27
CA GLU A 121 11.76 15.07 19.37
C GLU A 121 11.17 14.52 18.07
N LEU A 122 10.16 13.66 18.23
CA LEU A 122 9.38 13.15 17.11
C LEU A 122 8.39 14.23 16.63
N PRO A 123 8.11 14.30 15.32
CA PRO A 123 7.08 15.21 14.82
C PRO A 123 5.69 14.77 15.29
N PRO A 124 4.68 15.65 15.27
CA PRO A 124 3.29 15.27 15.50
C PRO A 124 2.87 14.09 14.62
N VAL A 125 2.08 13.19 15.20
CA VAL A 125 1.51 12.05 14.48
C VAL A 125 0.43 12.56 13.55
N ARG A 126 0.61 12.35 12.24
CA ARG A 126 -0.31 12.73 11.19
C ARG A 126 -1.00 11.54 10.55
N PHE A 127 -0.37 10.37 10.55
CA PHE A 127 -0.91 9.17 9.92
C PHE A 127 -1.11 8.08 10.96
N ALA A 128 -2.24 7.39 10.87
CA ALA A 128 -2.49 6.16 11.59
C ALA A 128 -2.38 4.99 10.60
N LEU A 129 -1.68 3.95 11.01
CA LEU A 129 -1.49 2.72 10.24
C LEU A 129 -1.75 1.53 11.17
N GLN A 130 -2.64 0.64 10.78
CA GLN A 130 -2.96 -0.57 11.54
C GLN A 130 -2.55 -1.81 10.76
N LEU A 131 -2.01 -2.80 11.47
CA LEU A 131 -1.69 -4.14 10.96
C LEU A 131 -2.44 -5.20 11.74
N ASN A 132 -2.79 -6.31 11.08
CA ASN A 132 -3.46 -7.43 11.74
C ASN A 132 -2.48 -8.27 12.59
N SER A 133 -2.76 -8.39 13.89
CA SER A 133 -1.97 -9.19 14.83
C SER A 133 -2.04 -10.71 14.60
N LEU A 134 -3.02 -11.18 13.81
CA LEU A 134 -3.17 -12.60 13.46
C LEU A 134 -2.21 -13.07 12.36
N HIS A 135 -1.63 -12.15 11.62
CA HIS A 135 -0.69 -12.45 10.55
C HIS A 135 0.73 -12.67 11.10
N ASP A 136 1.52 -13.50 10.41
CA ASP A 136 2.92 -13.69 10.77
C ASP A 136 3.77 -12.44 10.48
N ARG A 137 5.01 -12.44 10.97
CA ARG A 137 5.89 -11.26 10.89
C ARG A 137 6.18 -10.84 9.44
N THR A 138 6.36 -11.81 8.54
CA THR A 138 6.63 -11.54 7.13
C THR A 138 5.41 -10.90 6.48
N THR A 139 4.22 -11.43 6.73
CA THR A 139 2.96 -10.89 6.22
C THR A 139 2.70 -9.48 6.76
N GLN A 140 2.89 -9.26 8.05
CA GLN A 140 2.80 -7.93 8.66
C GLN A 140 3.78 -6.94 8.02
N PHE A 141 4.98 -7.38 7.66
CA PHE A 141 5.99 -6.53 7.05
C PHE A 141 5.65 -6.16 5.62
N VAL A 142 5.13 -7.11 4.83
CA VAL A 142 4.66 -6.85 3.46
C VAL A 142 3.47 -5.89 3.49
N THR A 143 2.50 -6.12 4.37
CA THR A 143 1.38 -5.20 4.57
C THR A 143 1.87 -3.82 5.00
N LEU A 144 2.81 -3.75 5.94
CA LEU A 144 3.39 -2.47 6.36
C LEU A 144 4.03 -1.72 5.19
N LEU A 145 4.75 -2.42 4.29
CA LEU A 145 5.33 -1.81 3.10
C LEU A 145 4.25 -1.28 2.15
N HIS A 146 3.15 -2.02 1.94
CA HIS A 146 2.01 -1.58 1.14
C HIS A 146 1.38 -0.30 1.69
N GLU A 147 1.02 -0.31 2.97
CA GLU A 147 0.42 0.84 3.64
C GLU A 147 1.37 2.06 3.65
N LEU A 148 2.67 1.83 3.86
CA LEU A 148 3.67 2.89 3.74
C LEU A 148 3.87 3.37 2.30
N ALA A 149 3.61 2.54 1.30
CA ALA A 149 3.69 2.94 -0.10
C ALA A 149 2.59 3.95 -0.46
N HIS A 150 1.38 3.85 0.10
CA HIS A 150 0.38 4.92 -0.06
C HIS A 150 0.89 6.27 0.44
N ILE A 151 1.64 6.28 1.54
CA ILE A 151 2.28 7.50 2.06
C ILE A 151 3.43 7.94 1.14
N ALA A 152 4.36 7.04 0.81
CA ALA A 152 5.57 7.36 0.04
C ALA A 152 5.27 7.77 -1.41
N CYS A 153 4.18 7.29 -1.99
CA CYS A 153 3.66 7.76 -3.28
C CYS A 153 2.89 9.08 -3.15
N GLY A 154 2.53 9.49 -1.94
CA GLY A 154 1.87 10.77 -1.65
C GLY A 154 0.36 10.78 -1.78
N HIS A 155 -0.28 9.61 -1.81
CA HIS A 155 -1.73 9.45 -1.97
C HIS A 155 -2.51 10.05 -0.80
N LEU A 156 -1.91 10.05 0.40
CA LEU A 156 -2.50 10.68 1.59
C LEU A 156 -2.07 12.15 1.78
N GLY A 157 -1.45 12.75 0.76
CA GLY A 157 -0.90 14.09 0.79
C GLY A 157 0.53 14.17 1.31
N ALA A 158 1.11 15.37 1.26
CA ALA A 158 2.47 15.66 1.72
C ALA A 158 2.57 17.07 2.29
N GLN A 159 3.47 17.25 3.26
CA GLN A 159 3.92 18.53 3.77
C GLN A 159 5.29 18.90 3.18
N ALA A 160 5.70 20.16 3.35
CA ALA A 160 6.91 20.68 2.71
C ALA A 160 8.21 19.97 3.16
N ASP A 161 8.21 19.32 4.32
CA ASP A 161 9.32 18.59 4.92
C ASP A 161 9.21 17.06 4.80
N ASP A 162 8.23 16.56 4.06
CA ASP A 162 8.11 15.15 3.75
C ASP A 162 9.13 14.70 2.69
N ASP A 163 9.49 13.41 2.72
CA ASP A 163 10.41 12.81 1.74
C ASP A 163 9.71 12.42 0.42
N TRP A 164 8.41 12.69 0.30
CA TRP A 164 7.56 12.38 -0.84
C TRP A 164 6.77 13.61 -1.32
N ASN A 165 6.26 13.54 -2.55
CA ASN A 165 5.48 14.61 -3.16
C ASN A 165 3.99 14.44 -2.89
N HIS A 166 3.21 15.52 -2.93
CA HIS A 166 1.75 15.46 -2.78
C HIS A 166 1.07 14.92 -4.04
N ARG A 167 0.32 13.80 -3.92
CA ARG A 167 -0.39 13.13 -5.04
C ARG A 167 -1.79 12.61 -4.67
N SER A 168 -2.50 13.24 -3.73
CA SER A 168 -3.84 12.80 -3.27
C SER A 168 -5.02 13.06 -4.24
N HIS A 169 -4.75 13.32 -5.52
CA HIS A 169 -5.76 13.64 -6.52
C HIS A 169 -6.04 12.49 -7.50
N PHE A 170 -5.37 11.34 -7.33
CA PHE A 170 -5.59 10.17 -8.18
C PHE A 170 -6.73 9.32 -7.65
N GLY A 171 -7.32 8.50 -8.54
CA GLY A 171 -8.35 7.54 -8.15
C GLY A 171 -7.73 6.32 -7.48
N HIS A 172 -8.53 5.66 -6.63
CA HIS A 172 -8.16 4.47 -5.85
C HIS A 172 -7.45 3.38 -6.69
N GLU A 173 -7.82 3.20 -7.96
CA GLU A 173 -7.18 2.22 -8.85
C GLU A 173 -5.69 2.53 -9.11
N VAL A 174 -5.34 3.80 -9.37
CA VAL A 174 -3.94 4.23 -9.53
C VAL A 174 -3.20 4.11 -8.22
N GLU A 175 -3.84 4.51 -7.11
CA GLU A 175 -3.23 4.51 -5.79
C GLU A 175 -2.83 3.11 -5.33
N GLU A 176 -3.74 2.14 -5.45
CA GLU A 176 -3.47 0.73 -5.13
C GLU A 176 -2.45 0.12 -6.09
N PHE A 177 -2.53 0.42 -7.39
CA PHE A 177 -1.57 -0.11 -8.35
C PHE A 177 -0.15 0.38 -8.07
N GLU A 178 0.04 1.67 -7.78
CA GLU A 178 1.34 2.23 -7.40
C GLU A 178 1.81 1.64 -6.05
N ALA A 179 0.93 1.54 -5.05
CA ALA A 179 1.28 1.01 -3.73
C ALA A 179 1.68 -0.47 -3.77
N GLU A 180 0.90 -1.30 -4.45
CA GLU A 180 1.18 -2.73 -4.63
C GLU A 180 2.48 -2.93 -5.44
N SER A 181 2.70 -2.13 -6.48
CA SER A 181 3.93 -2.16 -7.28
C SER A 181 5.17 -1.85 -6.44
N VAL A 182 5.08 -0.85 -5.56
CA VAL A 182 6.17 -0.49 -4.63
C VAL A 182 6.43 -1.62 -3.64
N ALA A 183 5.38 -2.13 -2.99
CA ALA A 183 5.51 -3.22 -2.02
C ALA A 183 6.15 -4.46 -2.66
N TYR A 184 5.68 -4.84 -3.85
CA TYR A 184 6.27 -5.93 -4.63
C TYR A 184 7.75 -5.70 -4.92
N LEU A 185 8.12 -4.56 -5.51
CA LEU A 185 9.51 -4.26 -5.87
C LEU A 185 10.45 -4.29 -4.65
N VAL A 186 10.03 -3.72 -3.52
CA VAL A 186 10.83 -3.73 -2.30
C VAL A 186 10.96 -5.16 -1.76
N CYS A 187 9.86 -5.91 -1.70
CA CYS A 187 9.88 -7.30 -1.23
C CYS A 187 10.78 -8.18 -2.09
N SER A 188 10.65 -8.11 -3.42
CA SER A 188 11.49 -8.88 -4.34
C SER A 188 12.98 -8.59 -4.15
N ARG A 189 13.37 -7.32 -3.95
CA ARG A 189 14.77 -6.94 -3.70
C ARG A 189 15.29 -7.38 -2.34
N LEU A 190 14.41 -7.53 -1.36
CA LEU A 190 14.73 -8.09 -0.05
C LEU A 190 14.70 -9.62 -0.03
N GLY A 191 14.39 -10.28 -1.15
CA GLY A 191 14.27 -11.74 -1.24
C GLY A 191 13.02 -12.31 -0.58
N LEU A 192 11.99 -11.47 -0.37
CA LEU A 192 10.69 -11.87 0.14
C LEU A 192 9.77 -12.21 -1.03
N ARG A 193 9.01 -13.31 -0.88
CA ARG A 193 7.96 -13.70 -1.81
C ARG A 193 6.65 -13.11 -1.34
N THR A 194 5.91 -12.49 -2.23
CA THR A 194 4.59 -11.94 -1.93
C THR A 194 3.55 -12.53 -2.88
N SER A 195 2.31 -12.58 -2.44
CA SER A 195 1.13 -12.84 -3.28
C SER A 195 0.93 -11.75 -4.35
N SER A 196 1.55 -10.57 -4.19
CA SER A 196 1.52 -9.42 -5.13
C SER A 196 2.01 -9.75 -6.54
N GLU A 197 2.90 -10.75 -6.69
CA GLU A 197 3.33 -11.28 -7.99
C GLU A 197 2.13 -11.61 -8.89
N TYR A 198 1.07 -12.17 -8.29
CA TYR A 198 -0.15 -12.55 -9.00
C TYR A 198 -1.11 -11.39 -9.19
N TYR A 199 -1.14 -10.39 -8.30
CA TYR A 199 -1.98 -9.21 -8.48
C TYR A 199 -1.50 -8.34 -9.65
N LEU A 200 -0.17 -8.13 -9.74
CA LEU A 200 0.45 -7.42 -10.86
C LEU A 200 0.40 -8.23 -12.17
N ALA A 201 0.57 -9.56 -12.09
CA ALA A 201 0.41 -10.44 -13.25
C ALA A 201 -1.06 -10.54 -13.73
N ASP A 202 -2.04 -10.49 -12.83
CA ASP A 202 -3.47 -10.45 -13.18
C ASP A 202 -3.85 -9.11 -13.83
N TYR A 203 -3.25 -7.99 -13.40
CA TYR A 203 -3.37 -6.69 -14.09
C TYR A 203 -2.75 -6.71 -15.50
N ALA A 204 -1.57 -7.33 -15.66
CA ALA A 204 -0.96 -7.50 -16.98
C ALA A 204 -1.77 -8.46 -17.89
N GLY A 205 -2.44 -9.46 -17.30
CA GLY A 205 -3.23 -10.48 -18.02
C GLY A 205 -4.66 -10.09 -18.37
N ARG A 206 -5.29 -9.18 -17.62
CA ARG A 206 -6.62 -8.61 -17.93
C ARG A 206 -6.48 -7.39 -18.83
N ASN A 207 -6.27 -7.58 -20.13
CA ASN A 207 -6.25 -6.50 -21.13
C ASN A 207 -5.25 -5.34 -20.89
N GLY A 208 -4.19 -5.53 -20.09
CA GLY A 208 -2.91 -4.82 -20.26
C GLY A 208 -2.89 -3.29 -20.22
N GLU A 209 -3.93 -2.61 -19.73
CA GLU A 209 -3.91 -1.16 -19.59
C GLU A 209 -3.46 -0.79 -18.18
N ILE A 210 -2.18 -0.43 -18.06
CA ILE A 210 -1.64 0.31 -16.92
C ILE A 210 -2.57 1.51 -16.64
N PRO A 211 -3.07 1.69 -15.39
CA PRO A 211 -3.98 2.79 -15.08
C PRO A 211 -3.48 4.14 -15.57
N LYS A 212 -4.32 4.87 -16.31
CA LYS A 212 -3.97 6.19 -16.84
C LYS A 212 -3.75 7.16 -15.67
N GLY A 213 -2.52 7.67 -15.54
CA GLY A 213 -2.10 8.52 -14.41
C GLY A 213 -1.07 7.88 -13.48
N MET A 214 -0.84 6.56 -13.63
CA MET A 214 0.26 5.86 -12.95
C MET A 214 1.60 6.48 -13.33
N SER A 215 2.44 6.72 -12.32
CA SER A 215 3.78 7.27 -12.45
C SER A 215 4.83 6.24 -12.05
N ILE A 216 5.49 5.65 -13.06
CA ILE A 216 6.58 4.71 -12.83
C ILE A 216 7.75 5.35 -12.05
N THR A 217 7.96 6.65 -12.25
CA THR A 217 8.95 7.43 -11.49
C THR A 217 8.57 7.51 -10.02
N THR A 218 7.29 7.67 -9.70
CA THR A 218 6.79 7.65 -8.32
C THR A 218 7.03 6.28 -7.70
N VAL A 219 6.66 5.20 -8.40
CA VAL A 219 6.89 3.83 -7.95
C VAL A 219 8.37 3.58 -7.64
N PHE A 220 9.29 3.93 -8.54
CA PHE A 220 10.72 3.73 -8.28
C PHE A 220 11.26 4.60 -7.14
N THR A 221 10.80 5.85 -7.03
CA THR A 221 11.25 6.77 -5.97
C THR A 221 10.74 6.33 -4.60
N ALA A 222 9.47 5.92 -4.51
CA ALA A 222 8.87 5.39 -3.30
C ALA A 222 9.51 4.05 -2.90
N ALA A 223 9.73 3.14 -3.86
CA ALA A 223 10.42 1.88 -3.60
C ALA A 223 11.85 2.10 -3.10
N TRP A 224 12.60 3.02 -3.70
CA TRP A 224 13.93 3.38 -3.20
C TRP A 224 13.88 3.96 -1.78
N LEU A 225 12.92 4.84 -1.49
CA LEU A 225 12.74 5.44 -0.17
C LEU A 225 12.45 4.38 0.89
N LEU A 226 11.50 3.46 0.62
CA LEU A 226 11.14 2.41 1.56
C LEU A 226 12.25 1.37 1.70
N GLU A 227 12.96 1.02 0.62
CA GLU A 227 14.14 0.16 0.70
C GLU A 227 15.18 0.77 1.65
N GLU A 228 15.48 2.07 1.53
CA GLU A 228 16.38 2.77 2.44
C GLU A 228 15.88 2.72 3.88
N TRP A 229 14.56 2.88 4.11
CA TRP A 229 13.98 2.79 5.45
C TRP A 229 14.11 1.41 6.08
N THR A 230 14.22 0.34 5.30
CA THR A 230 14.48 -1.01 5.85
C THR A 230 15.96 -1.21 6.20
N ARG A 231 16.87 -0.46 5.58
CA ARG A 231 18.32 -0.67 5.69
C ARG A 231 18.97 0.24 6.73
N THR A 232 18.54 1.50 6.80
CA THR A 232 19.16 2.50 7.68
C THR A 232 18.13 3.31 8.45
N MET A 233 18.49 3.70 9.67
CA MET A 233 17.70 4.66 10.44
C MET A 233 17.98 6.08 9.95
N SER A 234 16.99 6.71 9.32
CA SER A 234 17.10 8.07 8.80
C SER A 234 16.11 9.02 9.48
N TRP A 235 16.29 10.32 9.26
CA TRP A 235 15.29 11.33 9.56
C TRP A 235 14.87 11.99 8.25
N PRO A 236 13.68 12.61 8.18
CA PRO A 236 13.27 13.36 6.99
C PRO A 236 14.36 14.33 6.58
N LYS A 237 14.66 14.38 5.29
CA LYS A 237 15.63 15.35 4.79
C LYS A 237 15.04 16.73 5.06
N LYS A 238 15.76 17.57 5.83
CA LYS A 238 15.29 18.94 6.10
C LYS A 238 14.89 19.58 4.77
N PRO A 239 13.72 20.24 4.69
CA PRO A 239 13.32 20.90 3.47
C PRO A 239 14.43 21.85 3.03
N GLN A 240 14.56 22.07 1.73
CA GLN A 240 15.41 23.09 1.11
C GLN A 240 15.05 24.52 1.55
N ARG A 241 14.57 24.76 2.79
CA ARG A 241 14.28 26.07 3.38
C ARG A 241 15.45 27.02 3.28
N ARG A 242 16.70 26.52 3.23
CA ARG A 242 17.88 27.36 2.96
C ARG A 242 17.90 27.85 1.52
N ALA A 243 17.75 26.96 0.53
CA ALA A 243 17.76 27.31 -0.89
C ALA A 243 16.52 28.11 -1.33
N ALA A 244 15.34 27.80 -0.78
CA ALA A 244 14.10 28.56 -1.06
C ALA A 244 14.13 29.95 -0.41
N ALA A 245 14.67 30.08 0.82
CA ALA A 245 14.85 31.39 1.45
C ALA A 245 15.99 32.20 0.80
N GLU A 246 17.05 31.54 0.31
CA GLU A 246 18.12 32.19 -0.47
C GLU A 246 17.61 32.67 -1.82
N ARG A 247 16.85 31.85 -2.56
CA ARG A 247 16.19 32.26 -3.82
C ARG A 247 15.22 33.42 -3.61
N ALA A 248 14.36 33.35 -2.60
CA ALA A 248 13.43 34.45 -2.28
C ALA A 248 14.17 35.74 -1.87
N ARG A 249 15.32 35.63 -1.18
CA ARG A 249 16.16 36.79 -0.84
C ARG A 249 16.86 37.37 -2.06
N GLU A 250 17.29 36.52 -3.00
CA GLU A 250 17.98 36.92 -4.21
C GLU A 250 17.02 37.58 -5.22
N GLU A 251 15.82 37.03 -5.38
CA GLU A 251 14.73 37.63 -6.15
C GLU A 251 14.31 38.99 -5.57
N ALA A 252 14.16 39.09 -4.25
CA ALA A 252 13.85 40.36 -3.58
C ALA A 252 14.98 41.40 -3.72
N ARG A 253 16.25 40.95 -3.79
CA ARG A 253 17.41 41.82 -4.02
C ARG A 253 17.45 42.33 -5.45
N LEU A 254 17.18 41.48 -6.44
CA LEU A 254 17.13 41.84 -7.85
C LEU A 254 15.97 42.80 -8.14
N ALA A 255 14.79 42.55 -7.56
CA ALA A 255 13.62 43.42 -7.69
C ALA A 255 13.87 44.84 -7.13
N ARG A 256 14.62 44.95 -6.03
CA ARG A 256 15.02 46.25 -5.46
C ARG A 256 16.08 46.96 -6.30
N ALA A 257 16.99 46.23 -6.93
CA ALA A 257 17.98 46.80 -7.83
C ALA A 257 17.35 47.35 -9.12
N SER A 258 16.32 46.69 -9.65
CA SER A 258 15.56 47.16 -10.82
C SER A 258 14.64 48.35 -10.53
N ALA A 259 14.21 48.53 -9.28
CA ALA A 259 13.34 49.65 -8.88
C ALA A 259 14.11 50.94 -8.53
N GLY A 260 15.44 50.88 -8.39
CA GLY A 260 16.28 52.04 -8.06
C GLY A 260 16.86 52.80 -9.26
N PHE A 261 16.50 52.43 -10.49
CA PHE A 261 16.96 53.06 -11.73
C PHE A 261 15.84 53.74 -12.53
N ALA A 262 14.67 53.96 -11.91
CA ALA A 262 13.54 54.72 -12.48
C ALA A 262 13.41 56.10 -11.85
#